data_AF-A0A7N6AB57-F1
#
_entry.id   AF-A0A7N6AB57-F1
#
_cell.length_a   1.000
_cell.length_b   1.000
_cell.length_c   1.000
_cell.angle_alpha   90.00
_cell.angle_beta   90.00
_cell.angle_gamma   90.00
#
_symmetry.space_group_name_H-M   'P 1'
#
loop_
_entity.id
_entity.type
_entity.pdbx_description
1 polymer ?
#
loop_
_entity_poly.entity_id
_entity_poly.type
_entity_poly.pdbx_seq_one_letter_code
_entity_poly.pdbx_strand_id
1 'polypeptide(L)'
;MSKSKCSNSSCSRTEERQTTADTLISEGEERFFQSLHDFIEHEKRYLKCPEEGPDELRYITYRSVFNQVITRSTAYKRLLLTIKSEYDDTIRELKTREEEARTTKRSLTSLTLHPKSMITCQKRAAQLRDRISGFHRQTAELQEEIKRQRSLKEQRTWIPGLTVAESEHAEALDRHLKHLQAQRAALLDRKSHSVFLEVKAELDTKLQAAEQLRGLLRAENDHLKVLYKRLRFVCGCLSIWEEQGRQVPLEGLLGSTLENIKQASEEEGEGFPAVKDDNGSSINAELFEDEEPSGVDESKFLTEYLHRFIELFDLAQYEEAALLAARSPRGVMRSINTMDMFKGVMGPPGSVPPLLFFSQALLITAPAGDELSAPLSLQVVRCALQHGASQLLTHAVTQNKLTFSEELGDILTEHAQKNPSVADVYLALATTIYETCGLSKKTALSMCRRGLIHSAAEFMNHCKDLTAGRCLCV
;
A
#
# COMPACT_ATOMS: atom_id res chain seq x y z
N MET A 1 -20.60 -54.28 32.69
CA MET A 1 -21.23 -55.11 33.73
C MET A 1 -22.38 -55.88 33.12
N SER A 2 -22.18 -57.17 32.82
CA SER A 2 -23.25 -58.13 32.53
C SER A 2 -22.74 -59.49 32.97
N LYS A 3 -23.13 -59.91 34.18
CA LYS A 3 -22.82 -61.21 34.78
C LYS A 3 -23.66 -62.27 34.07
N SER A 4 -23.03 -63.18 33.33
CA SER A 4 -23.63 -64.46 32.97
C SER A 4 -22.93 -65.56 33.76
N LYS A 5 -23.61 -66.01 34.82
CA LYS A 5 -23.26 -67.16 35.62
C LYS A 5 -23.49 -68.40 34.74
N CYS A 6 -22.42 -69.05 34.31
CA CYS A 6 -22.53 -70.42 33.78
C CYS A 6 -22.43 -71.38 34.98
N SER A 7 -23.56 -71.99 35.25
CA SER A 7 -23.82 -72.90 36.34
C SER A 7 -22.94 -74.14 36.23
N ASN A 8 -22.10 -74.36 37.24
CA ASN A 8 -21.49 -75.66 37.50
C ASN A 8 -22.60 -76.68 37.78
N SER A 9 -22.96 -77.48 36.77
CA SER A 9 -23.71 -78.71 37.00
C SER A 9 -22.72 -79.80 37.44
N SER A 10 -22.34 -79.75 38.71
CA SER A 10 -21.74 -80.88 39.40
C SER A 10 -22.83 -81.95 39.54
N CYS A 11 -22.93 -82.83 38.54
CA CYS A 11 -23.68 -84.06 38.65
C CYS A 11 -22.88 -85.01 39.55
N SER A 12 -23.08 -84.88 40.85
CA SER A 12 -22.71 -85.89 41.83
C SER A 12 -23.57 -87.13 41.58
N ARG A 13 -23.13 -88.01 40.68
CA ARG A 13 -23.57 -89.40 40.69
C ARG A 13 -22.82 -90.07 41.85
N THR A 14 -23.48 -90.09 43.00
CA THR A 14 -23.36 -91.19 43.96
C THR A 14 -23.57 -92.49 43.19
N GLU A 15 -22.48 -93.13 42.78
CA GLU A 15 -22.52 -94.54 42.40
C GLU A 15 -22.78 -95.33 43.68
N GLU A 16 -24.06 -95.64 43.88
CA GLU A 16 -24.46 -96.78 44.69
C GLU A 16 -23.61 -97.97 44.23
N ARG A 17 -22.71 -98.43 45.11
CA ARG A 17 -22.11 -99.76 45.02
C ARG A 17 -23.24 -100.78 45.12
N GLN A 18 -23.90 -101.05 44.00
CA GLN A 18 -24.54 -102.33 43.77
C GLN A 18 -23.40 -103.34 43.68
N THR A 19 -23.15 -104.02 44.80
CA THR A 19 -22.37 -105.24 44.88
C THR A 19 -23.02 -106.28 43.97
N THR A 20 -22.66 -106.24 42.69
CA THR A 20 -22.98 -107.26 41.72
C THR A 20 -21.98 -108.39 41.89
N ALA A 21 -22.48 -109.46 42.51
CA ALA A 21 -22.07 -110.85 42.41
C ALA A 21 -20.56 -111.12 42.27
N ASP A 22 -19.97 -111.62 43.36
CA ASP A 22 -18.73 -112.39 43.39
C ASP A 22 -18.70 -113.37 42.21
N THR A 23 -18.03 -112.94 41.15
CA THR A 23 -17.67 -113.81 40.05
C THR A 23 -16.45 -114.56 40.55
N LEU A 24 -16.57 -115.87 40.75
CA LEU A 24 -15.49 -116.74 41.18
C LEU A 24 -14.32 -116.62 40.18
N ILE A 25 -13.37 -115.73 40.47
CA ILE A 25 -12.13 -115.56 39.73
C ILE A 25 -11.32 -116.83 39.99
N SER A 26 -10.96 -117.56 38.94
CA SER A 26 -10.11 -118.76 39.06
C SER A 26 -8.70 -118.32 39.50
N GLU A 27 -7.99 -119.08 40.36
CA GLU A 27 -6.60 -118.78 40.76
C GLU A 27 -5.66 -118.48 39.56
N GLY A 28 -5.98 -119.03 38.38
CA GLY A 28 -5.24 -118.76 37.14
C GLY A 28 -5.44 -117.36 36.56
N GLU A 29 -6.59 -116.73 36.79
CA GLU A 29 -6.90 -115.36 36.35
C GLU A 29 -6.20 -114.32 37.25
N GLU A 30 -6.14 -114.58 38.55
CA GLU A 30 -5.48 -113.69 39.52
C GLU A 30 -3.96 -113.60 39.29
N ARG A 31 -3.29 -114.73 39.02
CA ARG A 31 -1.86 -114.75 38.64
C ARG A 31 -1.58 -114.04 37.31
N PHE A 32 -2.52 -114.08 36.37
CA PHE A 32 -2.39 -113.39 35.08
C PHE A 32 -2.46 -111.87 35.25
N PHE A 33 -3.44 -111.35 36.00
CA PHE A 33 -3.53 -109.92 36.28
C PHE A 33 -2.34 -109.42 37.09
N GLN A 34 -1.82 -110.21 38.02
CA GLN A 34 -0.59 -109.88 38.76
C GLN A 34 0.61 -109.74 37.80
N SER A 35 0.80 -110.70 36.88
CA SER A 35 1.85 -110.64 35.86
C SER A 35 1.70 -109.46 34.90
N LEU A 36 0.48 -109.07 34.55
CA LEU A 36 0.22 -107.88 33.73
C LEU A 36 0.55 -106.59 34.49
N HIS A 37 0.24 -106.54 35.78
CA HIS A 37 0.55 -105.38 36.62
C HIS A 37 2.07 -105.21 36.77
N ASP A 38 2.79 -106.30 37.03
CA ASP A 38 4.25 -106.30 37.08
C ASP A 38 4.87 -105.88 35.73
N PHE A 39 4.29 -106.31 34.60
CA PHE A 39 4.72 -105.89 33.27
C PHE A 39 4.51 -104.39 33.03
N ILE A 40 3.35 -103.84 33.41
CA ILE A 40 3.05 -102.41 33.31
C ILE A 40 4.07 -101.60 34.11
N GLU A 41 4.32 -101.99 35.36
CA GLU A 41 5.23 -101.28 36.25
C GLU A 41 6.69 -101.37 35.78
N HIS A 42 7.09 -102.52 35.23
CA HIS A 42 8.42 -102.66 34.61
C HIS A 42 8.59 -101.76 33.38
N GLU A 43 7.64 -101.76 32.45
CA GLU A 43 7.69 -100.94 31.23
C GLU A 43 7.67 -99.44 31.55
N LYS A 44 6.83 -99.00 32.51
CA LYS A 44 6.82 -97.59 32.97
C LYS A 44 8.18 -97.15 33.49
N ARG A 45 8.85 -97.99 34.29
CA ARG A 45 10.20 -97.70 34.83
C ARG A 45 11.26 -97.73 33.75
N TYR A 46 11.18 -98.68 32.81
CA TYR A 46 12.12 -98.81 31.70
C TYR A 46 12.05 -97.60 30.74
N LEU A 47 10.84 -97.17 30.39
CA LEU A 47 10.60 -96.04 29.48
C LEU A 47 10.73 -94.66 30.13
N LYS A 48 11.00 -94.59 31.45
CA LYS A 48 11.07 -93.36 32.25
C LYS A 48 9.85 -92.45 32.04
N CYS A 49 8.66 -93.04 32.00
CA CYS A 49 7.43 -92.27 31.87
C CYS A 49 7.28 -91.34 33.10
N PRO A 50 6.81 -90.08 32.93
CA PRO A 50 6.46 -89.20 34.05
C PRO A 50 5.45 -89.90 34.98
N GLU A 51 5.40 -89.62 36.29
CA GLU A 51 4.44 -90.25 37.23
C GLU A 51 2.98 -89.92 36.86
N GLU A 52 2.71 -88.70 36.41
CA GLU A 52 1.39 -88.21 35.97
C GLU A 52 1.47 -87.44 34.65
N GLY A 53 0.42 -87.58 33.82
CA GLY A 53 0.26 -86.83 32.57
C GLY A 53 0.02 -87.72 31.33
N PRO A 54 -0.46 -87.11 30.22
CA PRO A 54 -0.57 -87.79 28.93
C PRO A 54 0.83 -87.99 28.34
N ASP A 55 1.28 -89.23 28.29
CA ASP A 55 2.56 -89.61 27.69
C ASP A 55 2.33 -90.66 26.59
N GLU A 56 2.91 -90.45 25.42
CA GLU A 56 2.68 -91.27 24.24
C GLU A 56 3.16 -92.71 24.46
N LEU A 57 4.27 -92.86 25.19
CA LEU A 57 4.85 -94.14 25.54
C LEU A 57 3.94 -94.92 26.51
N ARG A 58 3.32 -94.24 27.47
CA ARG A 58 2.35 -94.83 28.41
C ARG A 58 1.14 -95.42 27.70
N TYR A 59 0.60 -94.72 26.69
CA TYR A 59 -0.54 -95.22 25.91
C TYR A 59 -0.19 -96.48 25.10
N ILE A 60 1.03 -96.56 24.57
CA ILE A 60 1.50 -97.74 23.82
C ILE A 60 1.59 -98.95 24.75
N THR A 61 2.13 -98.78 25.97
CA THR A 61 2.20 -99.84 26.97
C THR A 61 0.80 -100.34 27.36
N TYR A 62 -0.14 -99.44 27.63
CA TYR A 62 -1.52 -99.82 27.95
C TYR A 62 -2.23 -100.52 26.79
N ARG A 63 -2.01 -100.07 25.56
CA ARG A 63 -2.55 -100.72 24.36
C ARG A 63 -2.03 -102.15 24.20
N SER A 64 -0.75 -102.39 24.49
CA SER A 64 -0.15 -103.73 24.47
C SER A 64 -0.79 -104.66 25.50
N VAL A 65 -0.95 -104.18 26.74
CA VAL A 65 -1.59 -104.94 27.82
C VAL A 65 -3.05 -105.25 27.49
N PHE A 66 -3.78 -104.27 26.95
CA PHE A 66 -5.17 -104.45 26.55
C PHE A 66 -5.31 -105.54 25.46
N ASN A 67 -4.36 -105.62 24.53
CA ASN A 67 -4.31 -106.71 23.55
C ASN A 67 -4.11 -108.08 24.22
N GLN A 68 -3.22 -108.18 25.21
CA GLN A 68 -2.98 -109.44 25.93
C GLN A 68 -4.25 -109.91 26.67
N VAL A 69 -5.02 -108.99 27.26
CA VAL A 69 -6.31 -109.29 27.90
C VAL A 69 -7.36 -109.78 26.88
N ILE A 70 -7.43 -109.15 25.70
CA ILE A 70 -8.33 -109.57 24.62
C ILE A 70 -7.97 -110.97 24.08
N THR A 71 -6.68 -111.30 23.98
CA THR A 71 -6.24 -112.61 23.47
C THR A 71 -6.66 -113.76 24.38
N ARG A 72 -6.68 -113.54 25.71
CA ARG A 72 -7.06 -114.54 26.72
C ARG A 72 -8.57 -114.69 26.90
N SER A 73 -9.37 -113.64 26.67
CA SER A 73 -10.83 -113.67 26.87
C SER A 73 -11.57 -114.35 25.71
N THR A 74 -12.39 -115.35 26.00
CA THR A 74 -13.23 -116.05 25.01
C THR A 74 -14.69 -115.56 25.02
N ALA A 75 -15.28 -115.29 26.19
CA ALA A 75 -16.68 -114.90 26.33
C ALA A 75 -16.95 -113.41 26.07
N TYR A 76 -16.04 -112.53 26.51
CA TYR A 76 -16.22 -111.06 26.46
C TYR A 76 -15.39 -110.37 25.36
N LYS A 77 -14.78 -111.16 24.47
CA LYS A 77 -13.87 -110.68 23.42
C LYS A 77 -14.46 -109.55 22.56
N ARG A 78 -15.73 -109.65 22.18
CA ARG A 78 -16.41 -108.63 21.37
C ARG A 78 -16.55 -107.30 22.11
N LEU A 79 -16.92 -107.35 23.39
CA LEU A 79 -17.06 -106.16 24.24
C LEU A 79 -15.70 -105.49 24.49
N LEU A 80 -14.67 -106.27 24.79
CA LEU A 80 -13.31 -105.75 24.99
C LEU A 80 -12.72 -105.14 23.72
N LEU A 81 -13.02 -105.69 22.54
CA LEU A 81 -12.64 -105.09 21.26
C LEU A 81 -13.34 -103.74 21.05
N THR A 82 -14.62 -103.62 21.37
CA THR A 82 -15.36 -102.34 21.32
C THR A 82 -14.78 -101.31 22.29
N ILE A 83 -14.52 -101.70 23.54
CA ILE A 83 -13.90 -100.82 24.53
C ILE A 83 -12.51 -100.37 24.06
N LYS A 84 -11.72 -101.29 23.49
CA LYS A 84 -10.41 -100.95 22.93
C LYS A 84 -10.51 -99.98 21.75
N SER A 85 -11.47 -100.16 20.84
CA SER A 85 -11.65 -99.21 19.74
C SER A 85 -12.02 -97.82 20.25
N GLU A 86 -12.93 -97.73 21.23
CA GLU A 86 -13.28 -96.44 21.84
C GLU A 86 -12.08 -95.80 22.57
N TYR A 87 -11.26 -96.60 23.25
CA TYR A 87 -10.02 -96.12 23.89
C TYR A 87 -8.98 -95.62 22.87
N ASP A 88 -8.72 -96.40 21.81
CA ASP A 88 -7.79 -96.00 20.73
C ASP A 88 -8.31 -94.75 19.99
N ASP A 89 -9.61 -94.62 19.78
CA ASP A 89 -10.23 -93.46 19.12
C ASP A 89 -10.22 -92.21 20.01
N THR A 90 -10.46 -92.33 21.32
CA THR A 90 -10.35 -91.19 22.25
C THR A 90 -8.93 -90.67 22.37
N ILE A 91 -7.92 -91.55 22.38
CA ILE A 91 -6.51 -91.12 22.35
C ILE A 91 -6.18 -90.42 21.04
N ARG A 92 -6.63 -90.95 19.91
CA ARG A 92 -6.42 -90.31 18.59
C ARG A 92 -7.00 -88.90 18.59
N GLU A 93 -8.22 -88.76 19.10
CA GLU A 93 -8.92 -87.49 19.19
C GLU A 93 -8.27 -86.50 20.18
N LEU A 94 -7.67 -86.98 21.27
CA LEU A 94 -6.90 -86.13 22.18
C LEU A 94 -5.62 -85.61 21.49
N LYS A 95 -4.93 -86.45 20.72
CA LYS A 95 -3.73 -86.06 19.97
C LYS A 95 -4.04 -85.03 18.90
N THR A 96 -5.10 -85.22 18.12
CA THR A 96 -5.53 -84.25 17.09
C THR A 96 -5.85 -82.91 17.74
N ARG A 97 -6.61 -82.89 18.83
CA ARG A 97 -6.91 -81.66 19.58
C ARG A 97 -5.66 -80.97 20.13
N GLU A 98 -4.68 -81.73 20.61
CA GLU A 98 -3.43 -81.14 21.13
C GLU A 98 -2.59 -80.51 19.99
N GLU A 99 -2.52 -81.16 18.83
CA GLU A 99 -1.86 -80.61 17.64
C GLU A 99 -2.57 -79.35 17.11
N GLU A 100 -3.90 -79.36 17.06
CA GLU A 100 -4.71 -78.18 16.74
C GLU A 100 -4.50 -77.04 17.74
N ALA A 101 -4.44 -77.34 19.04
CA ALA A 101 -4.12 -76.36 20.07
C ALA A 101 -2.71 -75.78 19.91
N ARG A 102 -1.72 -76.61 19.57
CA ARG A 102 -0.33 -76.15 19.32
C ARG A 102 -0.25 -75.29 18.06
N THR A 103 -0.93 -75.68 16.98
CA THR A 103 -0.94 -74.91 15.71
C THR A 103 -1.66 -73.57 15.86
N THR A 104 -2.84 -73.55 16.50
CA THR A 104 -3.57 -72.31 16.81
C THR A 104 -2.74 -71.39 17.71
N LYS A 105 -2.08 -71.92 18.74
CA LYS A 105 -1.16 -71.15 19.59
C LYS A 105 -0.01 -70.55 18.79
N ARG A 106 0.65 -71.32 17.92
CA ARG A 106 1.73 -70.84 17.03
C ARG A 106 1.25 -69.71 16.11
N SER A 107 0.10 -69.89 15.47
CA SER A 107 -0.51 -68.86 14.61
C SER A 107 -0.86 -67.59 15.38
N LEU A 108 -1.38 -67.71 16.60
CA LEU A 108 -1.69 -66.57 17.45
C LEU A 108 -0.42 -65.85 17.92
N THR A 109 0.66 -66.57 18.25
CA THR A 109 1.98 -65.95 18.50
C THR A 109 2.55 -65.26 17.26
N SER A 110 2.40 -65.83 16.07
CA SER A 110 2.83 -65.19 14.82
C SER A 110 2.08 -63.87 14.56
N LEU A 111 0.75 -63.87 14.76
CA LEU A 111 -0.08 -62.68 14.62
C LEU A 111 0.22 -61.62 15.69
N THR A 112 0.49 -62.02 16.93
CA THR A 112 0.83 -61.10 18.02
C THR A 112 2.23 -60.51 17.91
N LEU A 113 3.14 -61.12 17.14
CA LEU A 113 4.46 -60.57 16.80
C LEU A 113 4.44 -59.58 15.62
N HIS A 114 3.31 -59.41 14.93
CA HIS A 114 3.16 -58.50 13.78
C HIS A 114 2.38 -57.17 14.03
N PRO A 115 2.45 -56.51 15.20
CA PRO A 115 1.73 -55.25 15.44
C PRO A 115 2.40 -54.05 14.77
N LYS A 116 3.73 -54.07 14.58
CA LYS A 116 4.47 -52.92 14.00
C LYS A 116 4.11 -52.68 12.52
N SER A 117 3.94 -53.73 11.72
CA SER A 117 3.52 -53.62 10.31
C SER A 117 2.05 -53.21 10.20
N MET A 118 1.16 -53.78 11.02
CA MET A 118 -0.24 -53.39 11.14
C MET A 118 -0.41 -51.90 11.46
N ILE A 119 0.31 -51.40 12.47
CA ILE A 119 0.29 -49.97 12.84
C ILE A 119 0.82 -49.11 11.69
N THR A 120 1.86 -49.57 10.98
CA THR A 120 2.40 -48.86 9.81
C THR A 120 1.38 -48.78 8.67
N CYS A 121 0.70 -49.88 8.35
CA CYS A 121 -0.38 -49.93 7.37
C CYS A 121 -1.55 -49.03 7.77
N GLN A 122 -1.95 -49.02 9.05
CA GLN A 122 -3.01 -48.13 9.56
C GLN A 122 -2.63 -46.65 9.45
N LYS A 123 -1.40 -46.28 9.83
CA LYS A 123 -0.88 -44.91 9.67
C LYS A 123 -0.87 -44.50 8.20
N ARG A 124 -0.43 -45.38 7.30
CA ARG A 124 -0.43 -45.12 5.85
C ARG A 124 -1.86 -44.96 5.31
N ALA A 125 -2.80 -45.77 5.76
CA ALA A 125 -4.21 -45.66 5.38
C ALA A 125 -4.82 -44.34 5.86
N ALA A 126 -4.50 -43.89 7.07
CA ALA A 126 -4.91 -42.57 7.57
C ALA A 126 -4.34 -41.43 6.72
N GLN A 127 -3.03 -41.45 6.43
CA GLN A 127 -2.39 -40.47 5.56
C GLN A 127 -3.00 -40.41 4.16
N LEU A 128 -3.34 -41.57 3.58
CA LEU A 128 -3.99 -41.62 2.28
C LEU A 128 -5.41 -41.04 2.33
N ARG A 129 -6.18 -41.33 3.39
CA ARG A 129 -7.50 -40.73 3.60
C ARG A 129 -7.43 -39.21 3.72
N ASP A 130 -6.47 -38.67 4.45
CA ASP A 130 -6.27 -37.22 4.59
C ASP A 130 -5.86 -36.57 3.26
N ARG A 131 -5.03 -37.25 2.48
CA ARG A 131 -4.66 -36.76 1.14
C ARG A 131 -5.84 -36.78 0.18
N ILE A 132 -6.66 -37.83 0.23
CA ILE A 132 -7.90 -37.94 -0.55
C ILE A 132 -8.87 -36.82 -0.16
N SER A 133 -9.08 -36.54 1.12
CA SER A 133 -9.96 -35.44 1.55
C SER A 133 -9.44 -34.07 1.09
N GLY A 134 -8.12 -33.86 1.14
CA GLY A 134 -7.47 -32.68 0.57
C GLY A 134 -7.74 -32.49 -0.91
N PHE A 135 -7.64 -33.56 -1.72
CA PHE A 135 -7.96 -33.51 -3.14
C PHE A 135 -9.45 -33.24 -3.40
N HIS A 136 -10.36 -33.85 -2.62
CA HIS A 136 -11.80 -33.58 -2.75
C HIS A 136 -12.13 -32.11 -2.48
N ARG A 137 -11.52 -31.50 -1.46
CA ARG A 137 -11.67 -30.07 -1.18
C ARG A 137 -11.18 -29.20 -2.33
N GLN A 138 -9.96 -29.45 -2.84
CA GLN A 138 -9.43 -28.72 -3.99
C GLN A 138 -10.31 -28.86 -5.23
N THR A 139 -10.86 -30.06 -5.46
CA THR A 139 -11.76 -30.32 -6.59
C THR A 139 -13.06 -29.53 -6.45
N ALA A 140 -13.63 -29.43 -5.25
CA ALA A 140 -14.80 -28.63 -4.97
C ALA A 140 -14.53 -27.12 -5.15
N GLU A 141 -13.39 -26.62 -4.64
CA GLU A 141 -12.97 -25.23 -4.83
C GLU A 141 -12.84 -24.87 -6.32
N LEU A 142 -12.18 -25.73 -7.11
CA LEU A 142 -12.07 -25.54 -8.56
C LEU A 142 -13.44 -25.58 -9.27
N GLN A 143 -14.35 -26.46 -8.85
CA GLN A 143 -15.70 -26.51 -9.42
C GLN A 143 -16.49 -25.23 -9.14
N GLU A 144 -16.40 -24.67 -7.93
CA GLU A 144 -17.03 -23.40 -7.60
C GLU A 144 -16.42 -22.24 -8.37
N GLU A 145 -15.10 -22.22 -8.55
CA GLU A 145 -14.43 -21.22 -9.37
C GLU A 145 -14.86 -21.30 -10.85
N ILE A 146 -14.98 -22.51 -11.41
CA ILE A 146 -15.51 -22.70 -12.77
C ILE A 146 -16.95 -22.18 -12.87
N LYS A 147 -17.81 -22.44 -11.87
CA LYS A 147 -19.18 -21.91 -11.84
C LYS A 147 -19.19 -20.38 -11.80
N ARG A 148 -18.34 -19.76 -10.97
CA ARG A 148 -18.19 -18.30 -10.88
C ARG A 148 -17.73 -17.69 -12.21
N GLN A 149 -16.75 -18.32 -12.87
CA GLN A 149 -16.27 -17.86 -14.17
C GLN A 149 -17.33 -17.99 -15.26
N ARG A 150 -18.14 -19.06 -15.23
CA ARG A 150 -19.28 -19.21 -16.14
C ARG A 150 -20.35 -18.14 -15.91
N SER A 151 -20.74 -17.88 -14.66
CA SER A 151 -21.70 -16.81 -14.37
C SER A 151 -21.18 -15.42 -14.76
N LEU A 152 -19.88 -15.16 -14.57
CA LEU A 152 -19.25 -13.91 -15.03
C LEU A 152 -19.23 -13.82 -16.56
N LYS A 153 -19.04 -14.95 -17.27
CA LYS A 153 -19.07 -14.99 -18.74
C LYS A 153 -20.49 -14.83 -19.29
N GLU A 154 -21.51 -15.35 -18.61
CA GLU A 154 -22.93 -15.14 -18.93
C GLU A 154 -23.36 -13.67 -18.70
N GLN A 155 -22.77 -13.00 -17.72
CA GLN A 155 -22.97 -11.57 -17.46
C GLN A 155 -22.17 -10.65 -18.41
N ARG A 156 -21.17 -11.17 -19.13
CA ARG A 156 -20.44 -10.40 -20.15
C ARG A 156 -21.30 -10.26 -21.39
N THR A 157 -21.87 -9.09 -21.57
CA THR A 157 -22.49 -8.66 -22.82
C THR A 157 -21.41 -8.59 -23.92
N TRP A 158 -21.41 -9.56 -24.85
CA TRP A 158 -20.45 -9.59 -25.98
C TRP A 158 -20.57 -8.35 -26.87
N ILE A 159 -21.76 -7.75 -26.89
CA ILE A 159 -22.06 -6.47 -27.55
C ILE A 159 -22.61 -5.54 -26.46
N PRO A 160 -22.00 -4.36 -26.23
CA PRO A 160 -22.52 -3.38 -25.29
C PRO A 160 -24.01 -3.06 -25.57
N GLY A 161 -24.88 -3.40 -24.62
CA GLY A 161 -26.33 -3.21 -24.73
C GLY A 161 -27.14 -4.44 -25.14
N LEU A 162 -26.52 -5.61 -25.42
CA LEU A 162 -27.21 -6.89 -25.65
C LEU A 162 -26.76 -7.97 -24.69
N THR A 163 -27.70 -8.78 -24.20
CA THR A 163 -27.38 -9.99 -23.42
C THR A 163 -26.81 -11.10 -24.31
N VAL A 164 -26.11 -12.07 -23.72
CA VAL A 164 -25.50 -13.20 -24.46
C VAL A 164 -26.56 -14.03 -25.20
N ALA A 165 -27.72 -14.24 -24.57
CA ALA A 165 -28.85 -14.96 -25.19
C ALA A 165 -29.43 -14.20 -26.40
N GLU A 166 -29.53 -12.88 -26.32
CA GLU A 166 -30.00 -12.05 -27.44
C GLU A 166 -28.98 -11.98 -28.59
N SER A 167 -27.70 -12.18 -28.30
CA SER A 167 -26.62 -12.15 -29.30
C SER A 167 -26.62 -13.39 -30.21
N GLU A 168 -27.27 -14.48 -29.80
CA GLU A 168 -27.41 -15.71 -30.60
C GLU A 168 -28.63 -15.66 -31.55
N HIS A 169 -29.54 -14.70 -31.34
CA HIS A 169 -30.75 -14.56 -32.15
C HIS A 169 -30.54 -13.53 -33.28
N ALA A 170 -30.58 -13.98 -34.53
CA ALA A 170 -30.38 -13.14 -35.72
C ALA A 170 -31.32 -11.92 -35.79
N GLU A 171 -32.59 -12.08 -35.38
CA GLU A 171 -33.57 -10.99 -35.36
C GLU A 171 -33.29 -9.94 -34.28
N ALA A 172 -32.73 -10.35 -33.14
CA ALA A 172 -32.33 -9.43 -32.08
C ALA A 172 -31.11 -8.60 -32.50
N LEU A 173 -30.17 -9.22 -33.21
CA LEU A 173 -29.02 -8.54 -33.80
C LEU A 173 -29.44 -7.53 -34.88
N ASP A 174 -30.39 -7.88 -35.76
CA ASP A 174 -30.91 -6.95 -36.79
C ASP A 174 -31.64 -5.74 -36.17
N ARG A 175 -32.45 -5.97 -35.13
CA ARG A 175 -33.09 -4.88 -34.36
C ARG A 175 -32.05 -3.95 -33.72
N HIS A 176 -30.99 -4.50 -33.14
CA HIS A 176 -29.92 -3.71 -32.54
C HIS A 176 -29.11 -2.94 -33.58
N LEU A 177 -28.82 -3.55 -34.73
CA LEU A 177 -28.14 -2.91 -35.84
C LEU A 177 -28.94 -1.70 -36.35
N LYS A 178 -30.26 -1.86 -36.52
CA LYS A 178 -31.16 -0.75 -36.88
C LYS A 178 -31.15 0.37 -35.82
N HIS A 179 -31.12 0.02 -34.54
CA HIS A 179 -31.02 1.00 -33.45
C HIS A 179 -29.70 1.78 -33.51
N LEU A 180 -28.56 1.10 -33.67
CA LEU A 180 -27.25 1.74 -33.81
C LEU A 180 -27.16 2.62 -35.06
N GLN A 181 -27.78 2.20 -36.17
CA GLN A 181 -27.86 3.02 -37.38
C GLN A 181 -28.67 4.29 -37.15
N ALA A 182 -29.82 4.20 -36.46
CA ALA A 182 -30.62 5.37 -36.10
C ALA A 182 -29.86 6.31 -35.13
N GLN A 183 -29.17 5.76 -34.14
CA GLN A 183 -28.33 6.54 -33.21
C GLN A 183 -27.18 7.24 -33.92
N ARG A 184 -26.51 6.55 -34.86
CA ARG A 184 -25.47 7.15 -35.70
C ARG A 184 -26.01 8.29 -36.55
N ALA A 185 -27.19 8.11 -37.17
CA ALA A 185 -27.83 9.16 -37.97
C ALA A 185 -28.16 10.39 -37.13
N ALA A 186 -28.72 10.20 -35.93
CA ALA A 186 -29.00 11.28 -34.99
C ALA A 186 -27.73 12.00 -34.51
N LEU A 187 -26.63 11.28 -34.29
CA LEU A 187 -25.34 11.90 -33.94
C LEU A 187 -24.72 12.68 -35.09
N LEU A 188 -24.84 12.20 -36.33
CA LEU A 188 -24.37 12.92 -37.52
C LEU A 188 -25.19 14.19 -37.77
N ASP A 189 -26.51 14.14 -37.54
CA ASP A 189 -27.38 15.31 -37.60
C ASP A 189 -27.06 16.32 -36.47
N ARG A 190 -26.80 15.84 -35.24
CA ARG A 190 -26.30 16.73 -34.18
C ARG A 190 -24.93 17.32 -34.51
N LYS A 191 -24.07 16.56 -35.20
CA LYS A 191 -22.76 17.02 -35.66
C LYS A 191 -22.87 18.10 -36.75
N SER A 192 -23.84 18.01 -37.66
CA SER A 192 -24.05 19.05 -38.69
C SER A 192 -24.51 20.39 -38.10
N HIS A 193 -25.21 20.36 -36.97
CA HIS A 193 -25.67 21.56 -36.24
C HIS A 193 -24.70 22.05 -35.15
N SER A 194 -23.55 21.40 -34.96
CA SER A 194 -22.56 21.80 -33.95
C SER A 194 -21.28 22.30 -34.59
N VAL A 195 -20.80 23.44 -34.08
CA VAL A 195 -19.47 23.97 -34.39
C VAL A 195 -18.45 23.23 -33.53
N PHE A 196 -17.29 22.91 -34.10
CA PHE A 196 -16.19 22.31 -33.36
C PHE A 196 -15.83 23.17 -32.14
N LEU A 197 -15.62 22.52 -31.00
CA LEU A 197 -15.30 23.19 -29.73
C LEU A 197 -14.08 24.12 -29.84
N GLU A 198 -13.08 23.73 -30.65
CA GLU A 198 -11.90 24.57 -30.93
C GLU A 198 -12.27 25.87 -31.63
N VAL A 199 -13.13 25.82 -32.65
CA VAL A 199 -13.61 27.00 -33.39
C VAL A 199 -14.46 27.89 -32.49
N LYS A 200 -15.27 27.29 -31.60
CA LYS A 200 -16.02 28.04 -30.60
C LYS A 200 -15.10 28.78 -29.63
N ALA A 201 -14.09 28.10 -29.09
CA ALA A 201 -13.11 28.71 -28.18
C ALA A 201 -12.35 29.85 -28.87
N GLU A 202 -11.93 29.67 -30.12
CA GLU A 202 -11.27 30.72 -30.89
C GLU A 202 -12.19 31.94 -31.10
N LEU A 203 -13.46 31.72 -31.42
CA LEU A 203 -14.46 32.80 -31.54
C LEU A 203 -14.70 33.51 -30.21
N ASP A 204 -14.81 32.77 -29.10
CA ASP A 204 -15.01 33.34 -27.76
C ASP A 204 -13.80 34.21 -27.34
N THR A 205 -12.56 33.75 -27.62
CA THR A 205 -11.36 34.55 -27.35
C THR A 205 -11.29 35.82 -28.20
N LYS A 206 -11.67 35.75 -29.49
CA LYS A 206 -11.75 36.93 -30.37
C LYS A 206 -12.82 37.90 -29.91
N LEU A 207 -13.97 37.40 -29.45
CA LEU A 207 -15.05 38.22 -28.89
C LEU A 207 -14.58 38.96 -27.65
N GLN A 208 -13.94 38.26 -26.70
CA GLN A 208 -13.39 38.88 -25.49
C GLN A 208 -12.33 39.94 -25.80
N ALA A 209 -11.42 39.67 -26.73
CA ALA A 209 -10.42 40.64 -27.16
C ALA A 209 -11.06 41.89 -27.79
N ALA A 210 -12.12 41.71 -28.60
CA ALA A 210 -12.86 42.82 -29.18
C ALA A 210 -13.63 43.64 -28.12
N GLU A 211 -14.18 42.98 -27.11
CA GLU A 211 -14.85 43.63 -25.98
C GLU A 211 -13.88 44.45 -25.12
N GLN A 212 -12.69 43.91 -24.83
CA GLN A 212 -11.62 44.62 -24.13
C GLN A 212 -11.14 45.83 -24.91
N LEU A 213 -10.88 45.67 -26.21
CA LEU A 213 -10.50 46.79 -27.09
C LEU A 213 -11.57 47.87 -27.11
N ARG A 214 -12.86 47.48 -27.20
CA ARG A 214 -13.97 48.42 -27.11
C ARG A 214 -14.00 49.15 -25.77
N GLY A 215 -13.71 48.47 -24.66
CA GLY A 215 -13.58 49.07 -23.33
C GLY A 215 -12.47 50.12 -23.28
N LEU A 216 -11.28 49.80 -23.77
CA LEU A 216 -10.14 50.73 -23.83
C LEU A 216 -10.43 51.95 -24.70
N LEU A 217 -10.98 51.74 -25.90
CA LEU A 217 -11.36 52.85 -26.78
C LEU A 217 -12.45 53.73 -26.17
N ARG A 218 -13.36 53.15 -25.38
CA ARG A 218 -14.39 53.90 -24.67
C ARG A 218 -13.79 54.77 -23.57
N ALA A 219 -12.90 54.20 -22.75
CA ALA A 219 -12.18 54.95 -21.71
C ALA A 219 -11.37 56.11 -22.30
N GLU A 220 -10.62 55.86 -23.39
CA GLU A 220 -9.88 56.90 -24.09
C GLU A 220 -10.81 57.99 -24.65
N ASN A 221 -11.95 57.59 -25.24
CA ASN A 221 -12.92 58.55 -25.75
C ASN A 221 -13.51 59.41 -24.62
N ASP A 222 -13.80 58.81 -23.48
CA ASP A 222 -14.32 59.50 -22.31
C ASP A 222 -13.25 60.45 -21.71
N HIS A 223 -11.98 60.03 -21.65
CA HIS A 223 -10.85 60.89 -21.28
C HIS A 223 -10.71 62.10 -22.22
N LEU A 224 -10.73 61.85 -23.54
CA LEU A 224 -10.67 62.92 -24.55
C LEU A 224 -11.86 63.88 -24.46
N LYS A 225 -13.07 63.39 -24.13
CA LYS A 225 -14.23 64.26 -23.87
C LYS A 225 -13.99 65.15 -22.66
N VAL A 226 -13.42 64.62 -21.57
CA VAL A 226 -13.09 65.42 -20.37
C VAL A 226 -12.06 66.49 -20.72
N LEU A 227 -10.98 66.13 -21.44
CA LEU A 227 -9.97 67.09 -21.90
C LEU A 227 -10.58 68.18 -22.79
N TYR A 228 -11.43 67.81 -23.74
CA TYR A 228 -12.12 68.75 -24.61
C TYR A 228 -13.01 69.71 -23.81
N LYS A 229 -13.78 69.20 -22.83
CA LYS A 229 -14.61 70.03 -21.94
C LYS A 229 -13.74 71.00 -21.13
N ARG A 230 -12.62 70.54 -20.54
CA ARG A 230 -11.65 71.38 -19.81
C ARG A 230 -11.10 72.48 -20.71
N LEU A 231 -10.63 72.14 -21.91
CA LEU A 231 -10.07 73.10 -22.86
C LEU A 231 -11.11 74.13 -23.31
N ARG A 232 -12.33 73.68 -23.63
CA ARG A 232 -13.44 74.56 -24.04
C ARG A 232 -13.81 75.56 -22.93
N PHE A 233 -13.83 75.10 -21.68
CA PHE A 233 -14.08 75.97 -20.53
C PHE A 233 -13.00 77.04 -20.38
N VAL A 234 -11.71 76.64 -20.39
CA VAL A 234 -10.58 77.59 -20.31
C VAL A 234 -10.61 78.58 -21.48
N CYS A 235 -10.86 78.12 -22.70
CA CYS A 235 -11.01 78.99 -23.86
C CYS A 235 -12.16 80.00 -23.67
N GLY A 236 -13.30 79.58 -23.12
CA GLY A 236 -14.41 80.48 -22.80
C GLY A 236 -14.03 81.56 -21.80
N CYS A 237 -13.32 81.20 -20.73
CA CYS A 237 -12.82 82.16 -19.73
C CYS A 237 -11.80 83.15 -20.32
N LEU A 238 -10.91 82.67 -21.20
CA LEU A 238 -9.92 83.51 -21.89
C LEU A 238 -10.59 84.49 -22.86
N SER A 239 -11.62 84.08 -23.61
CA SER A 239 -12.38 84.97 -24.48
C SER A 239 -13.06 86.10 -23.68
N ILE A 240 -13.69 85.77 -22.55
CA ILE A 240 -14.32 86.76 -21.66
C ILE A 240 -13.28 87.73 -21.09
N TRP A 241 -12.11 87.24 -20.70
CA TRP A 241 -11.01 88.07 -20.20
C TRP A 241 -10.45 89.02 -21.26
N GLU A 242 -10.35 88.55 -22.51
CA GLU A 242 -9.92 89.37 -23.65
C GLU A 242 -10.95 90.46 -23.98
N GLU A 243 -12.25 90.14 -23.94
CA GLU A 243 -13.35 91.10 -24.11
C GLU A 243 -13.43 92.15 -22.98
N GLN A 244 -13.05 91.78 -21.75
CA GLN A 244 -13.05 92.67 -20.57
C GLN A 244 -11.79 93.54 -20.45
N GLY A 245 -10.90 93.54 -21.46
CA GLY A 245 -9.77 94.46 -21.53
C GLY A 245 -8.61 94.16 -20.58
N ARG A 246 -8.41 92.89 -20.21
CA ARG A 246 -7.23 92.40 -19.46
C ARG A 246 -6.99 93.08 -18.10
N GLN A 247 -8.07 93.38 -17.37
CA GLN A 247 -8.04 94.08 -16.08
C GLN A 247 -7.36 93.29 -14.95
N VAL A 248 -7.34 91.95 -15.02
CA VAL A 248 -6.77 91.06 -13.99
C VAL A 248 -5.60 90.25 -14.58
N PRO A 249 -4.49 90.02 -13.84
CA PRO A 249 -3.42 89.13 -14.28
C PRO A 249 -3.94 87.72 -14.60
N LEU A 250 -3.40 87.09 -15.64
CA LEU A 250 -3.85 85.78 -16.14
C LEU A 250 -3.83 84.69 -15.06
N GLU A 251 -2.83 84.71 -14.16
CA GLU A 251 -2.72 83.79 -13.03
C GLU A 251 -3.88 83.95 -12.02
N GLY A 252 -4.35 85.17 -11.80
CA GLY A 252 -5.48 85.44 -10.91
C GLY A 252 -6.82 85.00 -11.49
N LEU A 253 -6.97 85.08 -12.81
CA LEU A 253 -8.14 84.57 -13.54
C LEU A 253 -8.15 83.04 -13.57
N LEU A 254 -7.00 82.41 -13.86
CA LEU A 254 -6.84 80.95 -13.84
C LEU A 254 -7.06 80.39 -12.43
N GLY A 255 -6.55 81.08 -11.40
CA GLY A 255 -6.79 80.74 -10.00
C GLY A 255 -8.26 80.85 -9.60
N SER A 256 -8.92 81.96 -9.92
CA SER A 256 -10.35 82.15 -9.59
C SER A 256 -11.27 81.24 -10.40
N THR A 257 -10.91 80.90 -11.65
CA THR A 257 -11.66 79.91 -12.43
C THR A 257 -11.48 78.49 -11.90
N LEU A 258 -10.27 78.11 -11.48
CA LEU A 258 -10.05 76.84 -10.75
C LEU A 258 -10.83 76.78 -9.44
N GLU A 259 -10.90 77.87 -8.68
CA GLU A 259 -11.66 77.95 -7.44
C GLU A 259 -13.17 77.88 -7.69
N ASN A 260 -13.68 78.57 -8.73
CA ASN A 260 -15.09 78.51 -9.13
C ASN A 260 -15.49 77.13 -9.65
N ILE A 261 -14.60 76.40 -10.33
CA ILE A 261 -14.82 75.01 -10.74
C ILE A 261 -14.88 74.08 -9.51
N LYS A 262 -14.04 74.31 -8.50
CA LYS A 262 -14.09 73.59 -7.21
C LYS A 262 -15.32 73.92 -6.37
N GLN A 263 -15.86 75.14 -6.45
CA GLN A 263 -17.06 75.52 -5.69
C GLN A 263 -18.36 75.09 -6.38
N ALA A 264 -18.36 74.98 -7.71
CA ALA A 264 -19.48 74.42 -8.47
C ALA A 264 -19.71 72.90 -8.26
N SER A 265 -18.90 72.23 -7.43
CA SER A 265 -19.15 70.86 -6.98
C SER A 265 -19.99 70.75 -5.70
N GLU A 266 -20.22 71.85 -4.97
CA GLU A 266 -20.91 71.81 -3.67
C GLU A 266 -22.30 72.48 -3.67
N GLU A 267 -22.60 73.41 -4.59
CA GLU A 267 -23.89 74.10 -4.65
C GLU A 267 -24.69 73.76 -5.92
N GLU A 268 -25.59 72.79 -5.82
CA GLU A 268 -26.75 72.71 -6.70
C GLU A 268 -27.70 73.88 -6.38
N GLY A 269 -27.65 74.98 -7.15
CA GLY A 269 -28.59 76.08 -6.93
C GLY A 269 -28.39 77.30 -7.82
N GLU A 270 -29.21 77.37 -8.88
CA GLU A 270 -29.65 78.56 -9.63
C GLU A 270 -28.69 79.75 -9.86
N GLY A 271 -28.31 79.93 -11.13
CA GLY A 271 -28.08 81.25 -11.72
C GLY A 271 -26.75 81.41 -12.44
N PHE A 272 -26.68 81.04 -13.72
CA PHE A 272 -26.02 81.74 -14.86
C PHE A 272 -26.18 80.83 -16.11
N PRO A 273 -26.22 81.39 -17.35
CA PRO A 273 -26.89 80.75 -18.48
C PRO A 273 -26.10 79.58 -19.05
N ALA A 274 -26.73 78.41 -18.91
CA ALA A 274 -26.34 77.14 -19.49
C ALA A 274 -26.24 77.22 -21.02
N VAL A 275 -25.03 77.02 -21.55
CA VAL A 275 -24.88 76.47 -22.90
C VAL A 275 -25.23 74.99 -22.80
N LYS A 276 -26.46 74.65 -23.21
CA LYS A 276 -26.96 73.27 -23.26
C LYS A 276 -26.23 72.50 -24.35
N ASP A 277 -25.48 71.47 -23.98
CA ASP A 277 -25.19 70.34 -24.86
C ASP A 277 -26.13 69.18 -24.46
N ASP A 278 -26.67 68.51 -25.48
CA ASP A 278 -27.88 67.67 -25.51
C ASP A 278 -27.75 66.27 -24.86
N ASN A 279 -27.00 66.13 -23.77
CA ASN A 279 -26.97 64.87 -23.02
C ASN A 279 -26.76 65.15 -21.53
N GLY A 280 -27.84 65.01 -20.76
CA GLY A 280 -27.91 65.37 -19.34
C GLY A 280 -27.09 64.47 -18.41
N SER A 281 -25.77 64.59 -18.46
CA SER A 281 -24.87 64.10 -17.40
C SER A 281 -24.26 65.30 -16.68
N SER A 282 -24.54 65.42 -15.38
CA SER A 282 -23.90 66.37 -14.47
C SER A 282 -22.38 66.37 -14.68
N ILE A 283 -21.81 67.55 -14.94
CA ILE A 283 -20.46 67.72 -15.52
C ILE A 283 -19.34 67.65 -14.47
N ASN A 284 -19.64 67.56 -13.17
CA ASN A 284 -18.72 68.12 -12.18
C ASN A 284 -17.89 67.11 -11.35
N ALA A 285 -18.13 65.80 -11.43
CA ALA A 285 -17.39 64.81 -10.61
C ALA A 285 -16.16 64.19 -11.30
N GLU A 286 -16.17 64.03 -12.62
CA GLU A 286 -15.11 63.33 -13.37
C GLU A 286 -13.91 64.23 -13.73
N LEU A 287 -13.94 65.50 -13.32
CA LEU A 287 -13.02 66.50 -13.86
C LEU A 287 -11.69 66.61 -13.13
N PHE A 288 -11.46 65.94 -12.00
CA PHE A 288 -10.18 65.97 -11.24
C PHE A 288 -9.89 64.70 -10.41
N GLU A 289 -10.47 63.55 -10.74
CA GLU A 289 -9.85 62.31 -10.28
C GLU A 289 -8.59 62.11 -11.11
N ASP A 290 -7.46 62.55 -10.57
CA ASP A 290 -6.15 62.18 -11.07
C ASP A 290 -6.10 60.66 -11.15
N GLU A 291 -5.72 60.11 -12.31
CA GLU A 291 -5.28 58.72 -12.43
C GLU A 291 -3.94 58.52 -11.69
N GLU A 292 -3.93 58.79 -10.38
CA GLU A 292 -3.06 58.08 -9.46
C GLU A 292 -3.76 56.76 -9.13
N PRO A 293 -3.09 55.60 -9.28
CA PRO A 293 -3.71 54.32 -8.98
C PRO A 293 -4.02 54.30 -7.48
N SER A 294 -5.29 54.54 -7.14
CA SER A 294 -5.75 54.47 -5.76
C SER A 294 -5.46 53.06 -5.24
N GLY A 295 -4.87 52.95 -4.05
CA GLY A 295 -4.48 51.67 -3.43
C GLY A 295 -5.63 50.66 -3.23
N VAL A 296 -6.86 51.03 -3.58
CA VAL A 296 -8.05 50.17 -3.56
C VAL A 296 -7.98 49.11 -4.68
N ASP A 297 -7.39 49.42 -5.84
CA ASP A 297 -7.30 48.47 -6.97
C ASP A 297 -6.11 47.50 -6.85
N GLU A 298 -5.03 47.93 -6.20
CA GLU A 298 -3.89 47.06 -5.87
C GLU A 298 -4.29 45.91 -4.93
N SER A 299 -5.19 46.19 -3.98
CA SER A 299 -5.67 45.17 -3.02
C SER A 299 -6.48 44.07 -3.70
N LYS A 300 -7.29 44.42 -4.70
CA LYS A 300 -8.06 43.45 -5.50
C LYS A 300 -7.14 42.63 -6.39
N PHE A 301 -6.17 43.27 -7.04
CA PHE A 301 -5.16 42.60 -7.86
C PHE A 301 -4.33 41.58 -7.05
N LEU A 302 -3.90 41.95 -5.84
CA LEU A 302 -3.19 41.03 -4.94
C LEU A 302 -4.07 39.86 -4.49
N THR A 303 -5.35 40.11 -4.25
CA THR A 303 -6.32 39.06 -3.86
C THR A 303 -6.53 38.07 -5.00
N GLU A 304 -6.68 38.55 -6.24
CA GLU A 304 -6.79 37.69 -7.42
C GLU A 304 -5.50 36.86 -7.64
N TYR A 305 -4.33 37.46 -7.43
CA TYR A 305 -3.04 36.76 -7.51
C TYR A 305 -2.92 35.63 -6.47
N LEU A 306 -3.37 35.88 -5.25
CA LEU A 306 -3.39 34.89 -4.18
C LEU A 306 -4.37 33.76 -4.48
N HIS A 307 -5.58 34.09 -4.97
CA HIS A 307 -6.58 33.09 -5.37
C HIS A 307 -6.02 32.18 -6.46
N ARG A 308 -5.40 32.75 -7.50
CA ARG A 308 -4.77 31.99 -8.57
C ARG A 308 -3.65 31.08 -8.08
N PHE A 309 -2.87 31.53 -7.10
CA PHE A 309 -1.84 30.71 -6.48
C PHE A 309 -2.43 29.51 -5.73
N ILE A 310 -3.48 29.73 -4.92
CA ILE A 310 -4.15 28.66 -4.17
C ILE A 310 -4.76 27.64 -5.13
N GLU A 311 -5.42 28.09 -6.20
CA GLU A 311 -5.95 27.21 -7.25
C GLU A 311 -4.88 26.29 -7.84
N LEU A 312 -3.72 26.84 -8.24
CA LEU A 312 -2.61 26.04 -8.77
C LEU A 312 -2.04 25.07 -7.74
N PHE A 313 -2.02 25.48 -6.46
CA PHE A 313 -1.54 24.65 -5.36
C PHE A 313 -2.48 23.45 -5.09
N ASP A 314 -3.80 23.68 -5.13
CA ASP A 314 -4.83 22.65 -4.99
C ASP A 314 -4.86 21.67 -6.17
N LEU A 315 -4.55 22.16 -7.38
CA LEU A 315 -4.38 21.34 -8.58
C LEU A 315 -3.06 20.55 -8.61
N ALA A 316 -2.23 20.65 -7.56
CA ALA A 316 -0.91 20.05 -7.47
C ALA A 316 0.08 20.48 -8.58
N GLN A 317 -0.16 21.64 -9.21
CA GLN A 317 0.71 22.23 -10.22
C GLN A 317 1.79 23.11 -9.56
N TYR A 318 2.69 22.47 -8.80
CA TYR A 318 3.65 23.18 -7.95
C TYR A 318 4.69 24.02 -8.71
N GLU A 319 5.05 23.63 -9.93
CA GLU A 319 6.01 24.39 -10.76
C GLU A 319 5.43 25.75 -11.19
N GLU A 320 4.19 25.76 -11.68
CA GLU A 320 3.49 26.98 -12.07
C GLU A 320 3.16 27.85 -10.84
N ALA A 321 2.73 27.22 -9.74
CA ALA A 321 2.47 27.92 -8.48
C ALA A 321 3.75 28.60 -7.94
N ALA A 322 4.89 27.92 -8.01
CA ALA A 322 6.18 28.46 -7.61
C ALA A 322 6.59 29.67 -8.44
N LEU A 323 6.42 29.59 -9.76
CA LEU A 323 6.75 30.68 -10.69
C LEU A 323 5.82 31.88 -10.50
N LEU A 324 4.52 31.64 -10.27
CA LEU A 324 3.57 32.70 -9.94
C LEU A 324 3.96 33.41 -8.64
N ALA A 325 4.24 32.64 -7.59
CA ALA A 325 4.68 33.20 -6.30
C ALA A 325 5.96 34.03 -6.42
N ALA A 326 6.94 33.55 -7.19
CA ALA A 326 8.21 34.23 -7.39
C ALA A 326 8.07 35.53 -8.22
N ARG A 327 7.10 35.60 -9.13
CA ARG A 327 6.75 36.80 -9.94
C ARG A 327 5.78 37.75 -9.24
N SER A 328 5.43 37.49 -7.99
CA SER A 328 4.46 38.32 -7.26
C SER A 328 4.85 39.81 -7.26
N PRO A 329 3.87 40.71 -7.51
CA PRO A 329 4.09 42.15 -7.45
C PRO A 329 4.58 42.55 -6.06
N ARG A 330 5.55 43.47 -6.00
CA ARG A 330 6.25 43.90 -4.77
C ARG A 330 6.87 42.75 -3.93
N GLY A 331 6.94 41.53 -4.47
CA GLY A 331 7.48 40.38 -3.77
C GLY A 331 6.66 39.90 -2.57
N VAL A 332 5.35 40.22 -2.50
CA VAL A 332 4.48 39.85 -1.35
C VAL A 332 4.51 38.35 -1.06
N MET A 333 4.60 37.52 -2.09
CA MET A 333 4.66 36.07 -1.95
C MET A 333 6.08 35.50 -1.92
N ARG A 334 7.12 36.35 -2.03
CA ARG A 334 8.51 35.97 -1.76
C ARG A 334 8.76 35.95 -0.25
N SER A 335 7.91 35.22 0.47
CA SER A 335 7.85 35.20 1.93
C SER A 335 8.23 33.82 2.50
N ILE A 336 8.63 33.81 3.78
CA ILE A 336 8.88 32.56 4.51
C ILE A 336 7.61 31.70 4.63
N ASN A 337 6.44 32.34 4.76
CA ASN A 337 5.16 31.64 4.87
C ASN A 337 4.86 30.82 3.60
N THR A 338 5.13 31.39 2.43
CA THR A 338 4.97 30.69 1.15
C THR A 338 5.96 29.53 1.02
N MET A 339 7.21 29.72 1.48
CA MET A 339 8.21 28.65 1.54
C MET A 339 7.76 27.49 2.44
N ASP A 340 7.19 27.79 3.60
CA ASP A 340 6.70 26.78 4.54
C ASP A 340 5.51 25.99 3.97
N MET A 341 4.65 26.62 3.16
CA MET A 341 3.61 25.89 2.42
C MET A 341 4.21 24.86 1.46
N PHE A 342 5.21 25.22 0.67
CA PHE A 342 5.91 24.28 -0.23
C PHE A 342 6.67 23.18 0.54
N LYS A 343 7.14 23.48 1.76
CA LYS A 343 7.83 22.51 2.62
C LYS A 343 6.87 21.47 3.22
N GLY A 344 5.63 21.85 3.48
CA GLY A 344 4.59 20.96 4.03
C GLY A 344 4.07 19.93 3.01
N VAL A 345 4.39 20.09 1.73
CA VAL A 345 3.87 19.25 0.66
C VAL A 345 4.93 18.26 0.16
N MET A 346 4.54 16.98 0.13
CA MET A 346 5.35 15.95 -0.50
C MET A 346 5.02 15.85 -1.99
N GLY A 347 6.03 16.04 -2.85
CA GLY A 347 5.87 15.89 -4.29
C GLY A 347 5.62 14.44 -4.71
N PRO A 348 5.11 14.22 -5.94
CA PRO A 348 5.00 12.88 -6.54
C PRO A 348 6.32 12.11 -6.49
N PRO A 349 6.30 10.78 -6.28
CA PRO A 349 7.52 9.98 -6.24
C PRO A 349 8.22 10.03 -7.61
N GLY A 350 9.44 10.58 -7.62
CA GLY A 350 10.30 10.67 -8.82
C GLY A 350 10.33 12.03 -9.52
N SER A 351 9.50 13.01 -9.11
CA SER A 351 9.59 14.39 -9.60
C SER A 351 10.47 15.26 -8.69
N VAL A 352 10.89 16.41 -9.22
CA VAL A 352 11.63 17.41 -8.45
C VAL A 352 10.76 17.88 -7.26
N PRO A 353 11.32 18.00 -6.04
CA PRO A 353 10.54 18.42 -4.87
C PRO A 353 9.92 19.82 -5.05
N PRO A 354 8.67 20.04 -4.62
CA PRO A 354 7.98 21.35 -4.70
C PRO A 354 8.78 22.50 -4.08
N LEU A 355 9.48 22.23 -2.99
CA LEU A 355 10.36 23.18 -2.33
C LEU A 355 11.51 23.65 -3.24
N LEU A 356 12.08 22.74 -4.04
CA LEU A 356 13.17 23.08 -4.96
C LEU A 356 12.65 23.94 -6.11
N PHE A 357 11.44 23.65 -6.64
CA PHE A 357 10.81 24.50 -7.67
C PHE A 357 10.66 25.94 -7.20
N PHE A 358 10.16 26.15 -5.98
CA PHE A 358 10.03 27.50 -5.43
C PHE A 358 11.38 28.18 -5.22
N SER A 359 12.36 27.47 -4.67
CA SER A 359 13.72 28.00 -4.50
C SER A 359 14.39 28.40 -5.83
N GLN A 360 14.18 27.61 -6.89
CA GLN A 360 14.70 27.87 -8.22
C GLN A 360 13.96 29.05 -8.87
N ALA A 361 12.63 29.08 -8.77
CA ALA A 361 11.83 30.17 -9.28
C ALA A 361 12.26 31.51 -8.66
N LEU A 362 12.42 31.57 -7.32
CA LEU A 362 12.89 32.77 -6.61
C LEU A 362 14.23 33.28 -7.15
N LEU A 363 15.19 32.38 -7.36
CA LEU A 363 16.52 32.76 -7.83
C LEU A 363 16.56 33.16 -9.31
N ILE A 364 15.68 32.60 -10.14
CA ILE A 364 15.60 32.93 -11.57
C ILE A 364 14.85 34.25 -11.77
N THR A 365 13.72 34.45 -11.09
CA THR A 365 12.84 35.60 -11.31
C THR A 365 13.22 36.83 -10.51
N ALA A 366 14.05 36.70 -9.46
CA ALA A 366 14.58 37.85 -8.74
C ALA A 366 15.35 38.77 -9.73
N PRO A 367 14.93 40.04 -9.88
CA PRO A 367 15.65 41.00 -10.71
C PRO A 367 17.05 41.26 -10.14
N ALA A 368 17.99 41.66 -11.01
CA ALA A 368 19.35 41.96 -10.58
C ALA A 368 19.33 43.15 -9.60
N GLY A 369 19.69 42.89 -8.34
CA GLY A 369 19.71 43.89 -7.26
C GLY A 369 18.63 43.71 -6.18
N ASP A 370 17.64 42.84 -6.38
CA ASP A 370 16.70 42.46 -5.31
C ASP A 370 17.31 41.34 -4.46
N GLU A 371 17.76 41.67 -3.25
CA GLU A 371 18.23 40.68 -2.28
C GLU A 371 17.05 39.96 -1.62
N LEU A 372 17.08 38.62 -1.63
CA LEU A 372 16.13 37.82 -0.86
C LEU A 372 16.38 38.02 0.63
N SER A 373 15.31 38.14 1.44
CA SER A 373 15.44 38.33 2.89
C SER A 373 16.34 37.28 3.55
N ALA A 374 17.05 37.67 4.61
CA ALA A 374 17.95 36.78 5.37
C ALA A 374 17.33 35.41 5.75
N PRO A 375 16.11 35.33 6.34
CA PRO A 375 15.52 34.04 6.69
C PRO A 375 15.17 33.19 5.46
N LEU A 376 14.77 33.83 4.35
CA LEU A 376 14.44 33.14 3.11
C LEU A 376 15.69 32.60 2.42
N SER A 377 16.76 33.39 2.39
CA SER A 377 18.07 33.01 1.83
C SER A 377 18.62 31.75 2.51
N LEU A 378 18.52 31.66 3.84
CA LEU A 378 18.94 30.48 4.60
C LEU A 378 18.15 29.22 4.21
N GLN A 379 16.84 29.32 4.04
CA GLN A 379 16.00 28.18 3.65
C GLN A 379 16.26 27.75 2.20
N VAL A 380 16.40 28.70 1.28
CA VAL A 380 16.76 28.45 -0.13
C VAL A 380 18.07 27.67 -0.20
N VAL A 381 19.08 28.09 0.56
CA VAL A 381 20.38 27.40 0.55
C VAL A 381 20.30 26.03 1.19
N ARG A 382 19.60 25.85 2.31
CA ARG A 382 19.37 24.52 2.90
C ARG A 382 18.68 23.58 1.92
N CYS A 383 17.66 24.04 1.21
CA CYS A 383 16.96 23.25 0.19
C CYS A 383 17.90 22.87 -0.98
N ALA A 384 18.64 23.84 -1.53
CA ALA A 384 19.55 23.59 -2.63
C ALA A 384 20.69 22.61 -2.25
N LEU A 385 21.17 22.66 -1.00
CA LEU A 385 22.18 21.73 -0.50
C LEU A 385 21.63 20.30 -0.35
N GLN A 386 20.42 20.14 0.20
CA GLN A 386 19.76 18.83 0.34
C GLN A 386 19.58 18.10 -1.00
N HIS A 387 19.35 18.86 -2.08
CA HIS A 387 19.15 18.32 -3.43
C HIS A 387 20.39 18.38 -4.32
N GLY A 388 21.56 18.80 -3.80
CA GLY A 388 22.82 18.81 -4.54
C GLY A 388 22.89 19.84 -5.67
N ALA A 389 22.08 20.90 -5.65
CA ALA A 389 22.00 21.92 -6.70
C ALA A 389 23.13 22.97 -6.58
N SER A 390 24.39 22.54 -6.75
CA SER A 390 25.59 23.39 -6.60
C SER A 390 25.68 24.53 -7.62
N GLN A 391 25.23 24.30 -8.85
CA GLN A 391 25.25 25.32 -9.92
C GLN A 391 24.29 26.48 -9.62
N LEU A 392 23.11 26.18 -9.09
CA LEU A 392 22.10 27.15 -8.70
C LEU A 392 22.60 28.03 -7.54
N LEU A 393 23.28 27.44 -6.56
CA LEU A 393 23.92 28.20 -5.48
C LEU A 393 25.06 29.08 -5.97
N THR A 394 25.90 28.58 -6.88
CA THR A 394 26.99 29.36 -7.48
C THR A 394 26.43 30.58 -8.20
N HIS A 395 25.40 30.38 -9.03
CA HIS A 395 24.71 31.46 -9.72
C HIS A 395 24.08 32.48 -8.75
N ALA A 396 23.40 32.00 -7.70
CA ALA A 396 22.76 32.86 -6.70
C ALA A 396 23.76 33.75 -5.94
N VAL A 397 24.91 33.20 -5.56
CA VAL A 397 25.97 33.93 -4.86
C VAL A 397 26.66 34.91 -5.81
N THR A 398 27.01 34.49 -7.04
CA THR A 398 27.67 35.39 -8.01
C THR A 398 26.81 36.58 -8.43
N GLN A 399 25.48 36.43 -8.42
CA GLN A 399 24.55 37.50 -8.74
C GLN A 399 24.11 38.32 -7.53
N ASN A 400 24.69 38.07 -6.34
CA ASN A 400 24.31 38.74 -5.08
C ASN A 400 22.79 38.73 -4.83
N LYS A 401 22.11 37.62 -5.13
CA LYS A 401 20.64 37.49 -4.96
C LYS A 401 20.24 37.07 -3.54
N LEU A 402 21.21 36.64 -2.74
CA LEU A 402 21.01 36.17 -1.38
C LEU A 402 21.53 37.22 -0.41
N THR A 403 20.81 37.46 0.68
CA THR A 403 21.39 38.22 1.80
C THR A 403 22.49 37.37 2.43
N PHE A 404 23.73 37.86 2.35
CA PHE A 404 24.88 37.18 2.93
C PHE A 404 24.88 37.31 4.46
N SER A 405 24.96 36.18 5.14
CA SER A 405 25.01 36.11 6.60
C SER A 405 26.09 35.14 7.07
N GLU A 406 26.54 35.32 8.31
CA GLU A 406 27.50 34.43 8.96
C GLU A 406 26.99 32.98 8.99
N GLU A 407 25.72 32.80 9.38
CA GLU A 407 25.05 31.50 9.44
C GLU A 407 25.02 30.81 8.07
N LEU A 408 24.86 31.58 6.99
CA LEU A 408 24.83 31.04 5.64
C LEU A 408 26.19 30.45 5.23
N GLY A 409 27.28 31.17 5.54
CA GLY A 409 28.64 30.68 5.31
C GLY A 409 28.97 29.44 6.14
N ASP A 410 28.48 29.39 7.39
CA ASP A 410 28.68 28.25 8.29
C ASP A 410 27.99 26.98 7.76
N ILE A 411 26.76 27.10 7.26
CA ILE A 411 26.01 25.98 6.66
C ILE A 411 26.74 25.42 5.43
N LEU A 412 27.26 26.28 4.54
CA LEU A 412 28.04 25.84 3.38
C LEU A 412 29.31 25.11 3.79
N THR A 413 29.99 25.61 4.82
CA THR A 413 31.22 25.03 5.35
C THR A 413 30.96 23.66 5.99
N GLU A 414 29.88 23.51 6.76
CA GLU A 414 29.48 22.22 7.34
C GLU A 414 29.12 21.20 6.23
N HIS A 415 28.40 21.64 5.20
CA HIS A 415 28.03 20.77 4.09
C HIS A 415 29.25 20.33 3.24
N ALA A 416 30.23 21.22 3.07
CA ALA A 416 31.50 20.92 2.43
C ALA A 416 32.28 19.81 3.16
N GLN A 417 32.27 19.82 4.50
CA GLN A 417 32.93 18.78 5.31
C GLN A 417 32.26 17.40 5.14
N LYS A 418 30.93 17.38 4.98
CA LYS A 418 30.16 16.14 4.78
C LYS A 418 30.34 15.57 3.36
N ASN A 419 30.60 16.42 2.37
CA ASN A 419 30.66 16.04 0.96
C ASN A 419 32.00 16.45 0.30
N PRO A 420 33.04 15.62 0.39
CA PRO A 420 34.39 15.97 -0.08
C PRO A 420 34.48 16.19 -1.60
N SER A 421 33.59 15.61 -2.41
CA SER A 421 33.63 15.74 -3.89
C SER A 421 33.29 17.13 -4.42
N VAL A 422 32.50 17.92 -3.68
CA VAL A 422 32.07 19.28 -4.05
C VAL A 422 32.52 20.32 -3.01
N ALA A 423 33.38 19.91 -2.08
CA ALA A 423 33.83 20.74 -0.97
C ALA A 423 34.49 22.04 -1.43
N ASP A 424 35.31 21.99 -2.48
CA ASP A 424 36.01 23.17 -3.00
C ASP A 424 35.06 24.27 -3.48
N VAL A 425 33.96 23.90 -4.14
CA VAL A 425 32.95 24.86 -4.63
C VAL A 425 32.25 25.52 -3.45
N TYR A 426 31.77 24.73 -2.48
CA TYR A 426 31.07 25.27 -1.32
C TYR A 426 31.97 26.10 -0.42
N LEU A 427 33.23 25.73 -0.23
CA LEU A 427 34.21 26.53 0.52
C LEU A 427 34.56 27.82 -0.23
N ALA A 428 34.61 27.81 -1.56
CA ALA A 428 34.80 29.03 -2.35
C ALA A 428 33.63 30.00 -2.16
N LEU A 429 32.39 29.49 -2.23
CA LEU A 429 31.19 30.28 -1.97
C LEU A 429 31.15 30.79 -0.53
N ALA A 430 31.52 29.97 0.46
CA ALA A 430 31.61 30.40 1.86
C ALA A 430 32.66 31.52 2.03
N THR A 431 33.79 31.44 1.33
CA THR A 431 34.82 32.49 1.37
C THR A 431 34.27 33.82 0.86
N THR A 432 33.57 33.82 -0.28
CA THR A 432 32.93 35.03 -0.81
C THR A 432 31.88 35.61 0.13
N ILE A 433 31.12 34.77 0.84
CA ILE A 433 30.11 35.21 1.82
C ILE A 433 30.78 35.78 3.07
N TYR A 434 31.82 35.15 3.60
CA TYR A 434 32.53 35.68 4.76
C TYR A 434 33.27 37.00 4.45
N GLU A 435 33.80 37.14 3.23
CA GLU A 435 34.41 38.39 2.75
C GLU A 435 33.39 39.53 2.71
N THR A 436 32.20 39.29 2.15
CA THR A 436 31.15 40.33 2.08
C THR A 436 30.57 40.67 3.45
N CYS A 437 30.50 39.69 4.37
CA CYS A 437 30.10 39.93 5.76
C CYS A 437 31.19 40.59 6.63
N GLY A 438 32.43 40.77 6.13
CA GLY A 438 33.54 41.36 6.89
C GLY A 438 34.14 40.44 7.96
N LEU A 439 33.95 39.13 7.87
CA LEU A 439 34.39 38.15 8.87
C LEU A 439 35.80 37.62 8.60
N SER A 440 36.82 38.45 8.83
CA SER A 440 38.20 38.19 8.39
C SER A 440 38.78 36.85 8.89
N LYS A 441 38.44 36.44 10.12
CA LYS A 441 38.91 35.16 10.71
C LYS A 441 38.32 33.95 10.00
N LYS A 442 37.01 33.99 9.69
CA LYS A 442 36.32 32.88 9.03
C LYS A 442 36.69 32.79 7.55
N THR A 443 36.90 33.92 6.89
CA THR A 443 37.48 33.99 5.53
C THR A 443 38.86 33.34 5.46
N ALA A 444 39.77 33.70 6.37
CA ALA A 444 41.11 33.10 6.39
C ALA A 444 41.05 31.59 6.66
N LEU A 445 40.17 31.16 7.58
CA LEU A 445 39.94 29.74 7.86
C LEU A 445 39.39 28.98 6.64
N SER A 446 38.43 29.54 5.91
CA SER A 446 37.86 28.90 4.72
C SER A 446 38.89 28.82 3.59
N MET A 447 39.74 29.84 3.39
CA MET A 447 40.86 29.81 2.45
C MET A 447 41.89 28.73 2.81
N CYS A 448 42.28 28.61 4.09
CA CYS A 448 43.17 27.58 4.57
C CYS A 448 42.62 26.16 4.34
N ARG A 449 41.30 25.97 4.56
CA ARG A 449 40.63 24.68 4.30
C ARG A 449 40.60 24.29 2.82
N ARG A 450 40.68 25.26 1.92
CA ARG A 450 40.83 25.05 0.46
C ARG A 450 42.29 24.82 0.02
N GLY A 451 43.25 24.88 0.94
CA GLY A 451 44.68 24.81 0.63
C GLY A 451 45.32 26.13 0.16
N LEU A 452 44.58 27.25 0.20
CA LEU A 452 45.06 28.58 -0.20
C LEU A 452 45.76 29.29 0.97
N ILE A 453 46.80 28.66 1.53
CA ILE A 453 47.50 29.15 2.73
C ILE A 453 48.20 30.49 2.47
N HIS A 454 48.81 30.66 1.29
CA HIS A 454 49.52 31.89 0.93
C HIS A 454 48.55 33.07 0.81
N SER A 455 47.45 32.90 0.07
CA SER A 455 46.41 33.92 -0.07
C SER A 455 45.74 34.26 1.27
N ALA A 456 45.56 33.28 2.16
CA ALA A 456 45.05 33.51 3.51
C ALA A 456 46.02 34.38 4.34
N ALA A 457 47.33 34.11 4.26
CA ALA A 457 48.36 34.91 4.95
C ALA A 457 48.41 36.35 4.42
N GLU A 458 48.34 36.53 3.10
CA GLU A 458 48.24 37.85 2.49
C GLU A 458 46.99 38.60 2.93
N PHE A 459 45.82 37.96 2.88
CA PHE A 459 44.55 38.55 3.32
C PHE A 459 44.60 38.99 4.79
N MET A 460 45.12 38.13 5.69
CA MET A 460 45.28 38.47 7.11
C MET A 460 46.23 39.66 7.35
N ASN A 461 47.28 39.82 6.54
CA ASN A 461 48.20 40.96 6.65
C ASN A 461 47.54 42.29 6.26
N HIS A 462 46.51 42.26 5.41
CA HIS A 462 45.78 43.45 4.96
C HIS A 462 44.58 43.81 5.86
N CYS A 463 44.09 42.88 6.68
CA CYS A 463 42.98 43.12 7.60
C CYS A 463 43.46 43.79 8.91
N LYS A 464 43.04 45.05 9.14
CA LYS A 464 43.39 45.84 10.35
C LYS A 464 42.75 45.33 11.65
N ASP A 465 41.72 44.48 11.56
CA ASP A 465 40.94 43.98 12.71
C ASP A 465 41.62 42.85 13.50
N LEU A 466 42.80 42.40 13.05
CA LEU A 466 43.58 41.33 13.67
C LEU A 466 44.65 41.85 14.65
N THR A 467 44.52 43.08 15.16
CA THR A 467 45.38 43.59 16.24
C THR A 467 45.22 42.79 17.53
N ALA A 468 46.09 41.79 17.70
CA ALA A 468 46.77 41.33 18.93
C ALA A 468 45.97 41.15 20.24
N GLY A 469 44.64 40.99 20.21
CA GLY A 469 43.82 40.91 21.43
C GLY A 469 43.09 39.58 21.70
N ARG A 470 42.92 38.71 20.71
CA ARG A 470 42.15 37.45 20.87
C ARG A 470 42.69 36.34 19.95
N CYS A 471 43.90 35.88 20.28
CA CYS A 471 44.44 34.59 19.86
C CYS A 471 44.62 33.73 21.11
N LEU A 472 43.51 33.29 21.69
CA LEU A 472 43.48 32.17 22.64
C LEU A 472 42.34 31.25 22.23
N CYS A 473 42.74 30.02 21.91
CA CYS A 473 41.94 28.81 21.76
C CYS A 473 40.99 28.72 20.55
N VAL A 474 41.38 27.92 19.56
CA VAL A 474 40.86 26.53 19.41
C VAL A 474 42.02 25.63 19.03
#